data_AF-A0A0S8EHZ9-F1
#
_entry.id   AF-A0A0S8EHZ9-F1
#
_cell.length_a   1.000
_cell.length_b   1.000
_cell.length_c   1.000
_cell.angle_alpha   90.00
_cell.angle_beta   90.00
_cell.angle_gamma   90.00
#
_symmetry.space_group_name_H-M   'P 1'
#
loop_
_entity.id
_entity.type
_entity.pdbx_description
1 polymer ?
#
loop_
_entity_poly.entity_id
_entity_poly.type
_entity_poly.pdbx_seq_one_letter_code
_entity_poly.pdbx_strand_id
1 'polypeptide(L)'
;MKGLIRLVVMVVAMTSVSLTACTYYGEPYYHDHEPVHYYEYYYYPSVGVYFHVYSGYYYYRRGSAWVRVKVLPSHIHLHKYDRRIIRSKDYRPYLKYDQHRKQYPAKRYKKDERYDNRERDRNAKRYSDYQRKYSTRDEYQRERRRDDQRQQEYRRQYEQHERSQKKSDQRHREETRQDQRERGKQYEKRDRSEKQQKQQKQQKQQKQEQRERSDKQDKKKGWSLGVENDREQRYR
;
A
#
# COMPACT_ATOMS: atom_id res chain seq x y z
N MET A 1 -65.24 36.52 35.13
CA MET A 1 -64.00 36.26 35.90
C MET A 1 -63.20 35.02 35.48
N LYS A 2 -63.79 33.99 34.84
CA LYS A 2 -63.06 32.76 34.44
C LYS A 2 -62.11 32.91 33.21
N GLY A 3 -62.28 33.95 32.40
CA GLY A 3 -61.45 34.20 31.20
C GLY A 3 -60.09 34.85 31.50
N LEU A 4 -60.01 35.70 32.52
CA LEU A 4 -58.79 36.44 32.85
C LEU A 4 -57.70 35.52 33.44
N ILE A 5 -58.10 34.49 34.18
CA ILE A 5 -57.20 33.49 34.78
C ILE A 5 -56.50 32.66 33.70
N ARG A 6 -57.17 32.36 32.57
CA ARG A 6 -56.57 31.58 31.49
C ARG A 6 -55.51 32.35 30.70
N LEU A 7 -55.65 33.67 30.60
CA LEU A 7 -54.68 34.53 29.92
C LEU A 7 -53.42 34.74 30.77
N VAL A 8 -53.57 34.88 32.09
CA VAL A 8 -52.42 34.98 33.01
C VAL A 8 -51.61 33.68 33.05
N VAL A 9 -52.26 32.51 33.04
CA VAL A 9 -51.56 31.22 33.04
C VAL A 9 -50.77 30.97 31.74
N MET A 10 -51.26 31.43 30.58
CA MET A 10 -50.50 31.29 29.33
C MET A 10 -49.28 32.21 29.24
N VAL A 11 -49.35 33.44 29.77
CA VAL A 11 -48.21 34.36 29.74
C VAL A 11 -47.08 33.91 30.68
N VAL A 12 -47.43 33.29 31.81
CA VAL A 12 -46.44 32.72 32.75
C VAL A 12 -45.75 31.46 32.20
N ALA A 13 -46.42 30.70 31.31
CA ALA A 13 -45.83 29.52 30.70
C ALA A 13 -44.85 29.80 29.55
N MET A 14 -44.85 31.02 28.98
CA MET A 14 -43.95 31.40 27.89
C MET A 14 -42.67 32.13 28.33
N THR A 15 -42.52 32.49 29.61
CA THR A 15 -41.35 33.23 30.11
C THR A 15 -40.26 32.34 30.73
N SER A 16 -40.40 31.01 30.72
CA SER A 16 -39.45 30.09 31.37
C SER A 16 -38.36 29.49 30.45
N VAL A 17 -38.14 30.02 29.24
CA VAL A 17 -37.08 29.55 28.32
C VAL A 17 -35.98 30.60 28.11
N SER A 18 -35.57 31.28 29.17
CA SER A 18 -34.40 32.16 29.11
C SER A 18 -33.69 32.13 30.45
N LEU A 19 -32.36 31.97 30.41
CA LEU A 19 -31.43 31.87 31.56
C LEU A 19 -31.09 30.45 32.03
N THR A 20 -30.85 29.53 31.11
CA THR A 20 -29.66 28.66 31.24
C THR A 20 -28.52 29.30 30.44
N ALA A 21 -28.08 30.47 30.90
CA ALA A 21 -26.73 30.90 30.63
C ALA A 21 -25.83 29.91 31.37
N CYS A 22 -25.43 28.83 30.69
CA CYS A 22 -24.27 28.07 31.11
C CYS A 22 -23.10 29.04 31.04
N THR A 23 -22.82 29.74 32.14
CA THR A 23 -21.48 30.23 32.42
C THR A 23 -20.64 28.98 32.66
N TYR A 24 -20.32 28.34 31.54
CA TYR A 24 -19.19 27.44 31.42
C TYR A 24 -17.96 28.33 31.66
N TYR A 25 -17.70 28.61 32.92
CA TYR A 25 -16.36 28.86 33.41
C TYR A 25 -15.62 27.54 33.24
N GLY A 26 -15.34 27.20 31.97
CA GLY A 26 -14.25 26.32 31.66
C GLY A 26 -13.04 27.03 32.24
N GLU A 27 -12.47 26.44 33.29
CA GLU A 27 -11.09 26.67 33.65
C GLU A 27 -10.30 26.80 32.34
N PRO A 28 -9.41 27.80 32.19
CA PRO A 28 -8.45 27.74 31.12
C PRO A 28 -7.63 26.49 31.41
N TYR A 29 -8.05 25.36 30.84
CA TYR A 29 -7.19 24.25 30.53
C TYR A 29 -6.11 24.87 29.67
N TYR A 30 -5.06 25.35 30.33
CA TYR A 30 -3.71 25.29 29.80
C TYR A 30 -3.50 23.80 29.54
N HIS A 31 -4.06 23.33 28.42
CA HIS A 31 -3.50 22.20 27.75
C HIS A 31 -2.02 22.55 27.65
N ASP A 32 -1.22 21.75 28.33
CA ASP A 32 0.17 21.52 28.00
C ASP A 32 0.21 21.06 26.54
N HIS A 33 -0.03 22.01 25.64
CA HIS A 33 0.17 21.85 24.23
C HIS A 33 1.67 21.83 24.11
N GLU A 34 2.25 20.63 24.09
CA GLU A 34 3.56 20.44 23.48
C GLU A 34 3.57 21.34 22.24
N PRO A 35 4.54 22.26 22.12
CA PRO A 35 4.56 23.21 21.04
C PRO A 35 4.58 22.40 19.75
N VAL A 36 3.44 22.35 19.05
CA VAL A 36 3.32 21.52 17.86
C VAL A 36 4.32 22.08 16.86
N HIS A 37 5.43 21.37 16.68
CA HIS A 37 6.52 21.81 15.82
C HIS A 37 6.05 21.72 14.37
N TYR A 38 5.66 22.86 13.81
CA TYR A 38 5.33 22.97 12.40
C TYR A 38 6.57 23.37 11.61
N TYR A 39 6.86 22.61 10.56
CA TYR A 39 7.79 22.99 9.52
C TYR A 39 7.12 24.02 8.59
N GLU A 40 7.81 25.13 8.34
CA GLU A 40 7.33 26.16 7.42
C GLU A 40 8.04 26.05 6.07
N TYR A 41 7.24 25.95 5.01
CA TYR A 41 7.70 25.82 3.64
C TYR A 41 7.17 26.96 2.77
N TYR A 42 8.01 27.43 1.86
CA TYR A 42 7.60 28.25 0.74
C TYR A 42 7.35 27.35 -0.46
N TYR A 43 6.08 27.19 -0.84
CA TYR A 43 5.65 26.43 -2.01
C TYR A 43 5.52 27.35 -3.23
N TYR A 44 6.06 26.90 -4.36
CA TYR A 44 6.02 27.59 -5.65
C TYR A 44 5.21 26.70 -6.63
N PRO A 45 3.88 26.90 -6.73
CA PRO A 45 3.01 26.04 -7.51
C PRO A 45 3.34 25.96 -9.00
N SER A 46 3.82 27.04 -9.61
CA SER A 46 4.13 27.07 -11.04
C SER A 46 5.23 26.09 -11.44
N VAL A 47 6.15 25.79 -10.51
CA VAL A 47 7.29 24.89 -10.72
C VAL A 47 7.27 23.66 -9.81
N GLY A 48 6.27 23.54 -8.92
CA GLY A 48 6.14 22.41 -7.99
C GLY A 48 7.32 22.28 -7.01
N VAL A 49 7.84 23.39 -6.52
CA VAL A 49 9.01 23.43 -5.62
C VAL A 49 8.59 23.81 -4.21
N TYR A 50 9.21 23.19 -3.21
CA TYR A 50 9.14 23.62 -1.81
C TYR A 50 10.51 24.11 -1.35
N PHE A 51 10.57 25.23 -0.66
CA PHE A 51 11.76 25.70 0.06
C PHE A 51 11.50 25.64 1.56
N HIS A 52 12.34 24.92 2.29
CA HIS A 52 12.22 24.77 3.74
C HIS A 52 13.01 25.86 4.46
N VAL A 53 12.30 26.80 5.08
CA VAL A 53 12.87 28.04 5.63
C VAL A 53 13.99 27.77 6.64
N TYR A 54 13.83 26.75 7.47
CA TYR A 54 14.74 26.46 8.58
C TYR A 54 16.04 25.79 8.14
N SER A 55 15.96 24.94 7.12
CA SER A 55 17.10 24.17 6.64
C SER A 55 17.76 24.75 5.39
N GLY A 56 17.08 25.65 4.68
CA GLY A 56 17.53 26.20 3.41
C GLY A 56 17.54 25.19 2.25
N TYR A 57 16.92 24.01 2.41
CA TYR A 57 16.81 23.03 1.32
C TYR A 57 15.58 23.30 0.45
N TYR A 58 15.76 23.07 -0.85
CA TYR A 58 14.70 22.96 -1.83
C TYR A 58 14.32 21.49 -2.05
N TYR A 59 13.04 21.25 -2.29
CA TYR A 59 12.47 19.97 -2.66
C TYR A 59 11.71 20.15 -3.98
N TYR A 60 12.08 19.39 -5.00
CA TYR A 60 11.42 19.45 -6.31
C TYR A 60 11.31 18.05 -6.92
N ARG A 61 10.42 17.89 -7.89
CA ARG A 61 10.22 16.60 -8.56
C ARG A 61 11.19 16.45 -9.74
N ARG A 62 11.92 15.34 -9.79
CA ARG A 62 12.74 14.91 -10.94
C ARG A 62 12.24 13.55 -11.41
N GLY A 63 11.48 13.53 -12.50
CA GLY A 63 10.76 12.34 -12.95
C GLY A 63 9.67 11.94 -11.96
N SER A 64 9.77 10.71 -11.42
CA SER A 64 8.88 10.16 -10.38
C SER A 64 9.38 10.41 -8.95
N ALA A 65 10.59 10.93 -8.76
CA ALA A 65 11.22 11.07 -7.45
C ALA A 65 11.24 12.52 -6.96
N TRP A 66 11.19 12.70 -5.64
CA TRP A 66 11.43 13.98 -4.98
C TRP A 66 12.91 14.11 -4.60
N VAL A 67 13.52 15.23 -4.96
CA VAL A 67 14.94 15.49 -4.77
C VAL A 67 15.11 16.66 -3.82
N ARG A 68 16.02 16.52 -2.84
CA ARG A 68 16.41 17.55 -1.87
C ARG A 68 17.75 18.17 -2.27
N VAL A 69 17.82 19.47 -2.49
CA VAL A 69 19.06 20.20 -2.89
C VAL A 69 19.20 21.54 -2.17
N LYS A 70 20.43 22.04 -2.01
CA LYS A 70 20.68 23.41 -1.53
C LYS A 70 20.56 24.46 -2.63
N VAL A 71 20.87 24.09 -3.86
CA VAL A 71 20.85 24.95 -5.03
C VAL A 71 19.93 24.33 -6.07
N LEU A 72 18.90 25.06 -6.50
CA LEU A 72 18.00 24.59 -7.55
C LEU A 72 18.71 24.63 -8.91
N PRO A 73 18.47 23.63 -9.79
CA PRO A 73 18.89 23.68 -11.19
C PRO A 73 18.50 24.99 -11.89
N SER A 74 19.31 25.42 -12.87
CA SER A 74 19.13 26.69 -13.60
C SER A 74 17.84 26.75 -14.44
N HIS A 75 17.30 25.60 -14.85
CA HIS A 75 16.05 25.58 -15.63
C HIS A 75 14.80 25.86 -14.78
N ILE A 76 14.89 25.76 -13.44
CA ILE A 76 13.79 26.02 -12.51
C ILE A 76 13.84 27.49 -12.09
N HIS A 77 12.79 28.25 -12.40
CA HIS A 77 12.73 29.68 -12.10
C HIS A 77 11.65 29.96 -11.06
N LEU A 78 12.05 30.59 -9.96
CA LEU A 78 11.14 31.01 -8.89
C LEU A 78 10.58 32.40 -9.20
N HIS A 79 9.31 32.61 -8.83
CA HIS A 79 8.67 33.91 -8.95
C HIS A 79 8.07 34.34 -7.61
N LYS A 80 8.34 35.59 -7.19
CA LYS A 80 7.90 36.11 -5.88
C LYS A 80 6.38 36.02 -5.65
N TYR A 81 5.59 36.22 -6.70
CA TYR A 81 4.11 36.16 -6.62
C TYR A 81 3.56 34.72 -6.61
N ASP A 82 4.40 33.74 -6.97
CA ASP A 82 4.03 32.34 -6.95
C ASP A 82 4.15 31.73 -5.54
N ARG A 83 4.97 32.32 -4.67
CA ARG A 83 5.24 31.82 -3.32
C ARG A 83 3.96 31.72 -2.45
N ARG A 84 3.75 30.56 -1.83
CA ARG A 84 2.71 30.28 -0.82
C ARG A 84 3.35 29.71 0.43
N ILE A 85 2.94 30.16 1.61
CA ILE A 85 3.44 29.63 2.88
C ILE A 85 2.60 28.40 3.23
N ILE A 86 3.27 27.27 3.49
CA ILE A 86 2.65 26.02 3.89
C ILE A 86 3.25 25.60 5.22
N ARG A 87 2.39 25.33 6.20
CA ARG A 87 2.76 24.76 7.50
C ARG A 87 2.43 23.28 7.50
N SER A 88 3.41 22.45 7.80
CA SER A 88 3.28 20.99 7.80
C SER A 88 3.84 20.42 9.10
N LYS A 89 3.16 19.43 9.67
CA LYS A 89 3.72 18.63 10.78
C LYS A 89 4.81 17.68 10.29
N ASP A 90 4.75 17.30 9.02
CA ASP A 90 5.71 16.41 8.37
C ASP A 90 6.88 17.19 7.77
N TYR A 91 8.09 16.64 7.90
CA TYR A 91 9.31 17.16 7.26
C TYR A 91 9.32 17.00 5.72
N ARG A 92 8.30 16.33 5.17
CA ARG A 92 8.14 16.04 3.73
C ARG A 92 6.90 16.75 3.21
N PRO A 93 7.03 18.00 2.77
CA PRO A 93 5.86 18.78 2.35
C PRO A 93 5.20 18.21 1.10
N TYR A 94 5.94 17.39 0.34
CA TYR A 94 5.50 16.76 -0.88
C TYR A 94 4.61 15.52 -0.71
N LEU A 95 4.45 14.97 0.50
CA LEU A 95 3.47 13.89 0.73
C LEU A 95 2.04 14.34 0.41
N LYS A 96 1.77 15.64 0.59
CA LYS A 96 0.49 16.28 0.26
C LYS A 96 0.57 17.08 -1.04
N TYR A 97 1.51 16.75 -1.93
CA TYR A 97 1.74 17.51 -3.16
C TYR A 97 0.49 17.66 -4.02
N ASP A 98 -0.26 16.57 -4.25
CA ASP A 98 -1.48 16.63 -5.07
C ASP A 98 -2.56 17.51 -4.43
N GLN A 99 -2.67 17.51 -3.11
CA GLN A 99 -3.56 18.42 -2.38
C GLN A 99 -3.12 19.88 -2.55
N HIS A 100 -1.83 20.18 -2.34
CA HIS A 100 -1.28 21.53 -2.50
C HIS A 100 -1.41 22.05 -3.93
N ARG A 101 -1.25 21.19 -4.94
CA ARG A 101 -1.43 21.54 -6.35
C ARG A 101 -2.89 21.86 -6.69
N LYS A 102 -3.84 21.13 -6.10
CA LYS A 102 -5.27 21.43 -6.25
C LYS A 102 -5.65 22.76 -5.56
N GLN A 103 -5.14 22.98 -4.35
CA GLN A 103 -5.42 24.18 -3.56
C GLN A 103 -4.78 25.45 -4.16
N TYR A 104 -3.57 25.33 -4.68
CA TYR A 104 -2.82 26.44 -5.28
C TYR A 104 -2.54 26.13 -6.74
N PRO A 105 -3.48 26.43 -7.66
CA PRO A 105 -3.27 26.17 -9.08
C PRO A 105 -2.09 26.97 -9.62
N ALA A 106 -1.32 26.34 -10.49
CA ALA A 106 -0.14 26.94 -11.14
C ALA A 106 -0.56 28.16 -11.98
N LYS A 107 0.09 29.29 -11.73
CA LYS A 107 -0.05 30.49 -12.56
C LYS A 107 1.14 30.59 -13.52
N ARG A 108 0.89 31.09 -14.73
CA ARG A 108 1.94 31.35 -15.71
C ARG A 108 2.57 32.71 -15.41
N TYR A 109 3.81 32.70 -14.93
CA TYR A 109 4.62 33.90 -14.80
C TYR A 109 5.64 33.93 -15.95
N LYS A 110 5.96 35.13 -16.45
CA LYS A 110 7.04 35.30 -17.42
C LYS A 110 8.36 34.89 -16.76
N LYS A 111 9.14 34.05 -17.42
CA LYS A 111 10.49 33.72 -16.96
C LYS A 111 11.34 34.99 -16.98
N ASP A 112 11.90 35.33 -15.84
CA ASP A 112 12.74 36.50 -15.65
C ASP A 112 13.76 36.16 -14.58
N GLU A 113 15.01 36.08 -15.00
CA GLU A 113 16.16 35.72 -14.18
C GLU A 113 16.36 36.70 -13.01
N ARG A 114 16.00 37.97 -13.18
CA ARG A 114 16.09 38.97 -12.12
C ARG A 114 15.08 38.70 -11.02
N TYR A 115 13.92 38.12 -11.31
CA TYR A 115 12.97 37.70 -10.28
C TYR A 115 13.39 36.39 -9.61
N ASP A 116 13.93 35.44 -10.38
CA ASP A 116 14.44 34.18 -9.83
C ASP A 116 15.60 34.41 -8.85
N ASN A 117 16.63 35.15 -9.27
CA ASN A 117 17.79 35.47 -8.44
C ASN A 117 17.37 36.21 -7.15
N ARG A 118 16.52 37.24 -7.27
CA ARG A 118 16.01 37.97 -6.10
C ARG A 118 15.22 37.07 -5.14
N GLU A 119 14.49 36.09 -5.64
CA GLU A 119 13.74 35.18 -4.78
C GLU A 119 14.65 34.15 -4.10
N ARG A 120 15.65 33.63 -4.82
CA ARG A 120 16.70 32.77 -4.25
C ARG A 120 17.50 33.49 -3.17
N ASP A 121 17.87 34.75 -3.40
CA ASP A 121 18.59 35.59 -2.43
C ASP A 121 17.73 35.84 -1.18
N ARG A 122 16.43 36.11 -1.36
CA ARG A 122 15.50 36.24 -0.22
C ARG A 122 15.40 34.95 0.58
N ASN A 123 15.29 33.82 -0.09
CA ASN A 123 15.24 32.50 0.55
C ASN A 123 16.52 32.23 1.34
N ALA A 124 17.68 32.50 0.74
CA ALA A 124 18.98 32.40 1.40
C ALA A 124 19.06 33.33 2.62
N LYS A 125 18.67 34.60 2.47
CA LYS A 125 18.64 35.56 3.59
C LYS A 125 17.70 35.11 4.71
N ARG A 126 16.50 34.60 4.39
CA ARG A 126 15.55 34.08 5.40
C ARG A 126 16.14 32.90 6.17
N TYR A 127 16.80 31.99 5.46
CA TYR A 127 17.53 30.91 6.09
C TYR A 127 18.65 31.44 7.01
N SER A 128 19.47 32.39 6.55
CA SER A 128 20.53 33.00 7.37
C SER A 128 19.99 33.76 8.59
N ASP A 129 18.92 34.54 8.43
CA ASP A 129 18.25 35.24 9.54
C ASP A 129 17.70 34.24 10.56
N TYR A 130 17.14 33.12 10.09
CA TYR A 130 16.69 32.04 10.96
C TYR A 130 17.87 31.40 11.69
N GLN A 131 18.94 31.04 10.97
CA GLN A 131 20.15 30.51 11.59
C GLN A 131 20.68 31.45 12.68
N ARG A 132 20.77 32.76 12.43
CA ARG A 132 21.20 33.76 13.43
C ARG A 132 20.26 33.86 14.62
N LYS A 133 18.94 33.83 14.39
CA LYS A 133 17.93 33.92 15.45
C LYS A 133 18.01 32.74 16.43
N TYR A 134 18.27 31.55 15.90
CA TYR A 134 18.33 30.31 16.69
C TYR A 134 19.76 29.89 17.04
N SER A 135 20.79 30.65 16.64
CA SER A 135 22.20 30.38 16.97
C SER A 135 22.61 30.87 18.37
N THR A 136 21.68 31.16 19.28
CA THR A 136 21.95 30.95 20.71
C THR A 136 22.31 29.47 20.87
N ARG A 137 23.63 29.23 20.91
CA ARG A 137 24.37 28.14 20.25
C ARG A 137 23.94 26.72 20.61
N ASP A 138 23.38 26.52 21.78
CA ASP A 138 23.09 25.20 22.33
C ASP A 138 21.79 24.61 21.79
N GLU A 139 20.76 25.43 21.57
CA GLU A 139 19.45 24.94 21.17
C GLU A 139 19.44 24.45 19.71
N TYR A 140 20.07 25.22 18.81
CA TYR A 140 20.21 24.80 17.40
C TYR A 140 21.00 23.50 17.25
N GLN A 141 22.09 23.32 18.01
CA GLN A 141 22.89 22.10 17.94
C GLN A 141 22.10 20.88 18.46
N ARG A 142 21.30 21.06 19.50
CA ARG A 142 20.38 20.02 20.00
C ARG A 142 19.33 19.67 18.95
N GLU A 143 18.70 20.67 18.33
CA GLU A 143 17.65 20.42 17.33
C GLU A 143 18.19 19.77 16.06
N ARG A 144 19.37 20.20 15.58
CA ARG A 144 20.05 19.55 14.45
C ARG A 144 20.36 18.08 14.71
N ARG A 145 20.85 17.75 15.92
CA ARG A 145 21.08 16.35 16.33
C ARG A 145 19.79 15.54 16.35
N ARG A 146 18.68 16.13 16.82
CA ARG A 146 17.36 15.49 16.80
C ARG A 146 16.86 15.27 15.38
N ASP A 147 17.02 16.23 14.49
CA ASP A 147 16.66 16.09 13.06
C ASP A 147 17.45 14.99 12.37
N ASP A 148 18.76 14.92 12.62
CA ASP A 148 19.61 13.87 12.08
C ASP A 148 19.22 12.49 12.64
N GLN A 149 18.89 12.39 13.94
CA GLN A 149 18.35 11.18 14.56
C GLN A 149 16.99 10.77 13.95
N ARG A 150 16.06 11.71 13.78
CA ARG A 150 14.75 11.47 13.14
C ARG A 150 14.92 10.98 11.70
N GLN A 151 15.86 11.55 10.94
CA GLN A 151 16.15 11.07 9.58
C GLN A 151 16.75 9.66 9.57
N GLN A 152 17.64 9.34 10.52
CA GLN A 152 18.20 8.00 10.65
C GLN A 152 17.14 6.97 11.04
N GLU A 153 16.28 7.29 12.00
CA GLU A 153 15.17 6.43 12.42
C GLU A 153 14.22 6.18 11.25
N TYR A 154 13.87 7.23 10.52
CA TYR A 154 13.04 7.11 9.32
C TYR A 154 13.67 6.16 8.28
N ARG A 155 14.98 6.29 8.04
CA ARG A 155 15.71 5.39 7.14
C ARG A 155 15.63 3.93 7.62
N ARG A 156 15.79 3.69 8.93
CA ARG A 156 15.66 2.34 9.52
C ARG A 156 14.25 1.77 9.35
N GLN A 157 13.21 2.56 9.61
CA GLN A 157 11.82 2.14 9.42
C GLN A 157 11.53 1.77 7.95
N TYR A 158 12.02 2.57 7.01
CA TYR A 158 11.87 2.29 5.58
C TYR A 158 12.60 1.01 5.17
N GLU A 159 13.86 0.85 5.59
CA GLU A 159 14.65 -0.36 5.33
C GLU A 159 14.00 -1.61 5.95
N GLN A 160 13.39 -1.50 7.14
CA GLN A 160 12.63 -2.60 7.76
C GLN A 160 11.39 -2.97 6.96
N HIS A 161 10.62 -1.99 6.49
CA HIS A 161 9.45 -2.22 5.65
C HIS A 161 9.82 -2.85 4.30
N GLU A 162 10.91 -2.40 3.68
CA GLU A 162 11.39 -3.01 2.43
C GLU A 162 11.82 -4.48 2.65
N ARG A 163 12.50 -4.77 3.77
CA ARG A 163 12.88 -6.14 4.14
C ARG A 163 11.66 -7.03 4.39
N SER A 164 10.64 -6.52 5.07
CA SER A 164 9.43 -7.31 5.34
C SER A 164 8.65 -7.63 4.06
N GLN A 165 8.56 -6.66 3.14
CA GLN A 165 7.97 -6.89 1.81
C GLN A 165 8.71 -7.97 1.03
N LYS A 166 10.05 -7.84 0.90
CA LYS A 166 10.87 -8.86 0.21
C LYS A 166 10.70 -10.25 0.83
N LYS A 167 10.61 -10.34 2.16
CA LYS A 167 10.37 -11.60 2.86
C LYS A 167 8.99 -12.20 2.56
N SER A 168 7.95 -11.38 2.47
CA SER A 168 6.60 -11.80 2.07
C SER A 168 6.59 -12.34 0.63
N ASP A 169 7.21 -11.62 -0.28
CA ASP A 169 7.30 -12.01 -1.69
C ASP A 169 8.06 -13.35 -1.86
N GLN A 170 9.13 -13.53 -1.08
CA GLN A 170 9.87 -14.78 -1.05
C GLN A 170 9.00 -15.94 -0.55
N ARG A 171 8.25 -15.76 0.56
CA ARG A 171 7.34 -16.78 1.09
C ARG A 171 6.27 -17.17 0.07
N HIS A 172 5.67 -16.18 -0.60
CA HIS A 172 4.67 -16.44 -1.62
C HIS A 172 5.23 -17.22 -2.82
N ARG A 173 6.47 -16.92 -3.24
CA ARG A 173 7.17 -17.69 -4.28
C ARG A 173 7.46 -19.13 -3.84
N GLU A 174 7.85 -19.34 -2.59
CA GLU A 174 8.12 -20.67 -2.03
C GLU A 174 6.84 -21.51 -1.92
N GLU A 175 5.74 -20.90 -1.45
CA GLU A 175 4.42 -21.52 -1.38
C GLU A 175 3.92 -21.94 -2.78
N THR A 176 4.05 -21.05 -3.77
CA THR A 176 3.68 -21.35 -5.16
C THR A 176 4.51 -22.52 -5.72
N ARG A 177 5.81 -22.57 -5.42
CA ARG A 177 6.68 -23.68 -5.82
C ARG A 177 6.30 -24.99 -5.14
N GLN A 178 5.90 -24.94 -3.87
CA GLN A 178 5.46 -26.12 -3.14
C GLN A 178 4.15 -26.67 -3.70
N ASP A 179 3.16 -25.82 -3.93
CA ASP A 179 1.88 -26.20 -4.56
C ASP A 179 2.11 -26.84 -5.94
N GLN A 180 2.97 -26.26 -6.77
CA GLN A 180 3.34 -26.86 -8.06
C GLN A 180 3.96 -28.25 -7.92
N ARG A 181 4.83 -28.46 -6.91
CA ARG A 181 5.42 -29.78 -6.62
C ARG A 181 4.38 -30.78 -6.15
N GLU A 182 3.44 -30.36 -5.31
CA GLU A 182 2.37 -31.22 -4.80
C GLU A 182 1.39 -31.63 -5.91
N ARG A 183 0.98 -30.68 -6.76
CA ARG A 183 0.19 -30.98 -7.97
C ARG A 183 0.93 -31.96 -8.88
N GLY A 184 2.24 -31.75 -9.12
CA GLY A 184 3.06 -32.67 -9.91
C GLY A 184 3.05 -34.09 -9.36
N LYS A 185 3.25 -34.27 -8.05
CA LYS A 185 3.16 -35.57 -7.37
C LYS A 185 1.77 -36.20 -7.50
N GLN A 186 0.70 -35.41 -7.43
CA GLN A 186 -0.67 -35.89 -7.58
C GLN A 186 -0.92 -36.39 -9.02
N TYR A 187 -0.44 -35.66 -10.04
CA TYR A 187 -0.51 -36.10 -11.43
C TYR A 187 0.25 -37.41 -11.67
N GLU A 188 1.47 -37.54 -11.14
CA GLU A 188 2.25 -38.77 -11.25
C GLU A 188 1.55 -39.97 -10.58
N LYS A 189 0.96 -39.78 -9.40
CA LYS A 189 0.19 -40.83 -8.72
C LYS A 189 -1.01 -41.27 -9.56
N ARG A 190 -1.73 -40.32 -10.14
CA ARG A 190 -2.88 -40.61 -11.03
C ARG A 190 -2.43 -41.40 -12.26
N ASP A 191 -1.39 -40.97 -12.95
CA ASP A 191 -0.85 -41.68 -14.12
C ASP A 191 -0.40 -43.12 -13.78
N ARG A 192 0.29 -43.31 -12.64
CA ARG A 192 0.67 -44.65 -12.17
C ARG A 192 -0.56 -45.53 -11.91
N SER A 193 -1.60 -44.99 -11.27
CA SER A 193 -2.83 -45.74 -10.98
C SER A 193 -3.58 -46.12 -12.25
N GLU A 194 -3.67 -45.22 -13.23
CA GLU A 194 -4.28 -45.48 -14.54
C GLU A 194 -3.51 -46.56 -15.31
N LYS A 195 -2.17 -46.54 -15.26
CA LYS A 195 -1.31 -47.60 -15.85
C LYS A 195 -1.53 -48.96 -15.19
N GLN A 196 -1.57 -49.01 -13.86
CA GLN A 196 -1.84 -50.25 -13.11
C GLN A 196 -3.23 -50.81 -13.43
N GLN A 197 -4.25 -49.96 -13.51
CA GLN A 197 -5.61 -50.38 -13.85
C GLN A 197 -5.70 -50.94 -15.28
N LYS A 198 -5.03 -50.31 -16.25
CA LYS A 198 -4.93 -50.82 -17.62
C LYS A 198 -4.24 -52.19 -17.66
N GLN A 199 -3.14 -52.36 -16.93
CA GLN A 199 -2.42 -53.63 -16.86
C GLN A 199 -3.27 -54.75 -16.25
N GLN A 200 -4.00 -54.47 -15.16
CA GLN A 200 -4.93 -55.44 -14.56
C GLN A 200 -6.06 -55.82 -15.52
N LYS A 201 -6.61 -54.85 -16.28
CA LYS A 201 -7.64 -55.11 -17.27
C LYS A 201 -7.14 -56.03 -18.39
N GLN A 202 -5.93 -55.79 -18.90
CA GLN A 202 -5.27 -56.64 -19.90
C GLN A 202 -5.04 -58.06 -19.38
N GLN A 203 -4.55 -58.22 -18.15
CA GLN A 203 -4.36 -59.56 -17.54
C GLN A 203 -5.69 -60.33 -17.39
N LYS A 204 -6.76 -59.64 -17.00
CA LYS A 204 -8.11 -60.25 -16.92
C LYS A 204 -8.61 -60.70 -18.30
N GLN A 205 -8.43 -59.88 -19.34
CA GLN A 205 -8.78 -60.24 -20.71
C GLN A 205 -7.99 -61.45 -21.20
N GLN A 206 -6.66 -61.47 -21.03
CA GLN A 206 -5.83 -62.61 -21.40
C GLN A 206 -6.25 -63.91 -20.70
N LYS A 207 -6.57 -63.83 -19.40
CA LYS A 207 -7.06 -64.99 -18.63
C LYS A 207 -8.42 -65.48 -19.12
N GLN A 208 -9.31 -64.57 -19.52
CA GLN A 208 -10.60 -64.93 -20.12
C GLN A 208 -10.41 -65.59 -21.49
N GLU A 209 -9.58 -65.02 -22.36
CA GLU A 209 -9.25 -65.62 -23.66
C GLU A 209 -8.63 -67.02 -23.52
N GLN A 210 -7.76 -67.23 -22.53
CA GLN A 210 -7.21 -68.56 -22.22
C GLN A 210 -8.29 -69.57 -21.80
N ARG A 211 -9.25 -69.15 -20.96
CA ARG A 211 -10.39 -69.99 -20.57
C ARG A 211 -11.25 -70.37 -21.78
N GLU A 212 -11.60 -69.40 -22.61
CA GLU A 212 -12.38 -69.64 -23.83
C GLU A 212 -11.64 -70.56 -24.82
N ARG A 213 -10.31 -70.46 -24.92
CA ARG A 213 -9.49 -71.39 -25.72
C ARG A 213 -9.49 -72.81 -25.16
N SER A 214 -9.40 -72.96 -23.84
CA SER A 214 -9.48 -74.28 -23.17
C SER A 214 -10.84 -74.93 -23.42
N ASP A 215 -11.94 -74.20 -23.19
CA ASP A 215 -13.30 -74.72 -23.39
C ASP A 215 -13.53 -75.15 -24.85
N LYS A 216 -12.97 -74.41 -25.82
CA LYS A 216 -13.00 -74.78 -27.25
C LYS A 216 -12.20 -76.04 -27.53
N GLN A 217 -11.04 -76.24 -26.90
CA GLN A 217 -10.24 -77.46 -27.04
C GLN A 217 -10.94 -78.68 -26.43
N ASP A 218 -11.56 -78.54 -25.26
CA ASP A 218 -12.28 -79.63 -24.60
C ASP A 218 -13.53 -80.04 -25.39
N LYS A 219 -14.29 -79.07 -25.92
CA LYS A 219 -15.40 -79.35 -26.86
C LYS A 219 -14.92 -80.09 -28.11
N LYS A 220 -13.75 -79.72 -28.67
CA LYS A 220 -13.18 -80.38 -29.85
C LYS A 220 -12.76 -81.83 -29.55
N LYS A 221 -12.16 -82.10 -28.38
CA LYS A 221 -11.82 -83.46 -27.93
C LYS A 221 -13.06 -84.32 -27.65
N GLY A 222 -14.10 -83.74 -27.04
CA GLY A 222 -15.36 -84.44 -26.83
C GLY A 222 -16.03 -84.86 -28.15
N TRP A 223 -15.97 -83.99 -29.17
CA TRP A 223 -16.44 -84.32 -30.52
C TRP A 223 -15.64 -85.44 -31.19
N SER A 224 -14.31 -85.47 -31.07
CA SER A 224 -13.50 -86.54 -31.68
C SER A 224 -13.76 -87.90 -31.03
N LEU A 225 -13.95 -87.96 -29.71
CA LEU A 225 -14.28 -89.20 -28.99
C LEU A 225 -15.68 -89.73 -29.36
N GLY A 226 -16.66 -88.84 -29.61
CA GLY A 226 -17.98 -89.24 -30.11
C GLY A 226 -17.92 -89.86 -31.51
N VAL A 227 -17.10 -89.29 -32.40
CA VAL A 227 -16.95 -89.78 -33.78
C VAL A 227 -16.17 -91.11 -33.85
N GLU A 228 -15.25 -91.37 -32.93
CA GLU A 228 -14.57 -92.68 -32.81
C GLU A 228 -15.51 -93.77 -32.29
N ASN A 229 -16.38 -93.47 -31.32
CA ASN A 229 -17.34 -94.42 -30.78
C ASN A 229 -18.44 -94.78 -31.82
N ASP A 230 -18.87 -93.82 -32.63
CA ASP A 230 -19.79 -94.06 -33.76
C ASP A 230 -19.16 -94.88 -34.90
N ARG A 231 -17.83 -94.87 -35.04
CA ARG A 231 -17.13 -95.76 -35.99
C ARG A 231 -17.03 -97.19 -35.47
N GLU A 232 -16.80 -97.41 -34.18
CA GLU A 232 -16.74 -98.77 -33.59
C GLU A 232 -18.10 -99.49 -33.60
N GLN A 233 -19.22 -98.77 -33.49
CA GLN A 233 -20.55 -99.41 -33.59
C GLN A 233 -20.93 -99.82 -35.02
N ARG A 234 -20.23 -99.34 -36.05
CA ARG A 234 -20.55 -99.64 -37.45
C ARG A 234 -19.83 -100.91 -37.99
N TYR A 235 -18.98 -101.54 -37.18
CA TYR A 235 -18.21 -102.76 -37.52
C TYR A 235 -18.53 -103.98 -36.64
N ARG A 236 -19.61 -103.91 -35.85
CA ARG A 236 -20.25 -105.09 -35.24
C ARG A 236 -21.53 -105.41 -35.99
#